data_AF-A0AA40SWR1-F1
#
_entry.id   AF-A0AA40SWR1-F1
#
_cell.length_a   1.000
_cell.length_b   1.000
_cell.length_c   1.000
_cell.angle_alpha   90.00
_cell.angle_beta   90.00
_cell.angle_gamma   90.00
#
_symmetry.space_group_name_H-M   'P 1'
#
loop_
_entity.id
_entity.type
_entity.pdbx_description
1 polymer ?
#
loop_
_entity_poly.entity_id
_entity_poly.type
_entity_poly.pdbx_seq_one_letter_code
_entity_poly.pdbx_strand_id
1 'polypeptide(L)'
;MSTKRLEDIDSFLQLSDVIATCGQPTAEQFAAIKQSGYQLIVNLALSTSSNALLNEKQIVESQGMEYAHIPVLWENPTIKDVTEFFNTLEANANKKILVHCAANKRVSAFMYLYRRLHQGMNDQEAKQDLNQIWIPNEIWSKFMQEVIDNYHS
;
A
#
# COMPACT_ATOMS: atom_id res chain seq x y z
N MET A 1 -26.62 4.45 12.54
CA MET A 1 -25.43 3.62 12.24
C MET A 1 -24.24 4.57 12.20
N SER A 2 -23.15 4.28 12.91
CA SER A 2 -21.97 5.16 12.90
C SER A 2 -21.32 5.10 11.51
N THR A 3 -21.15 6.24 10.85
CA THR A 3 -20.41 6.33 9.58
C THR A 3 -18.95 6.01 9.87
N LYS A 4 -18.46 4.87 9.37
CA LYS A 4 -17.03 4.52 9.46
C LYS A 4 -16.22 5.58 8.72
N ARG A 5 -15.19 6.14 9.35
CA ARG A 5 -14.29 7.10 8.71
C ARG A 5 -12.99 6.40 8.29
N LEU A 6 -12.23 7.04 7.41
CA LEU A 6 -10.95 6.47 6.94
C LEU A 6 -9.95 6.31 8.08
N GLU A 7 -9.95 7.26 9.02
CA GLU A 7 -9.05 7.28 10.17
C GLU A 7 -9.33 6.14 11.16
N ASP A 8 -10.48 5.47 11.02
CA ASP A 8 -10.81 4.29 11.82
C ASP A 8 -10.27 2.99 11.17
N ILE A 9 -9.65 3.05 9.99
CA ILE A 9 -8.95 1.92 9.36
C ILE A 9 -7.60 1.76 10.05
N ASP A 10 -7.25 0.51 10.37
CA ASP A 10 -5.99 0.22 11.05
C ASP A 10 -4.79 0.78 10.29
N SER A 11 -3.87 1.41 11.02
CA SER A 11 -2.63 1.97 10.49
C SER A 11 -2.85 2.90 9.27
N PHE A 12 -3.98 3.60 9.19
CA PHE A 12 -4.27 4.53 8.10
C PHE A 12 -3.33 5.74 8.11
N LEU A 13 -2.79 6.08 6.94
CA LEU A 13 -1.94 7.25 6.74
C LEU A 13 -2.19 7.87 5.36
N GLN A 14 -2.55 9.16 5.34
CA GLN A 14 -2.68 9.94 4.12
C GLN A 14 -1.29 10.44 3.68
N LEU A 15 -0.84 10.06 2.49
CA LEU A 15 0.50 10.37 1.96
C LEU A 15 0.53 11.59 1.03
N SER A 16 -0.58 11.87 0.36
CA SER A 16 -0.83 13.05 -0.48
C SER A 16 -2.33 13.20 -0.72
N ASP A 17 -2.80 14.18 -1.49
CA ASP A 17 -4.22 14.32 -1.83
C ASP A 17 -4.80 13.11 -2.59
N VAL A 18 -3.94 12.35 -3.27
CA VAL A 18 -4.32 11.26 -4.18
C VAL A 18 -3.86 9.87 -3.72
N ILE A 19 -2.97 9.76 -2.73
CA ILE A 19 -2.51 8.46 -2.23
C ILE A 19 -2.67 8.39 -0.70
N ALA A 20 -3.26 7.29 -0.23
CA ALA A 20 -3.21 6.88 1.17
C ALA A 20 -2.82 5.42 1.32
N THR A 21 -2.41 5.06 2.53
CA THR A 21 -2.00 3.71 2.88
C THR A 21 -2.71 3.24 4.15
N CYS A 22 -2.90 1.92 4.30
CA CYS A 22 -3.46 1.36 5.52
C CYS A 22 -3.12 -0.13 5.74
N GLY A 23 -3.49 -0.62 6.92
CA GLY A 23 -3.71 -2.03 7.18
C GLY A 23 -4.97 -2.54 6.48
N GLN A 24 -5.41 -3.73 6.83
CA GLN A 24 -6.52 -4.39 6.14
C GLN A 24 -7.85 -3.67 6.40
N PRO A 25 -8.52 -3.11 5.38
CA PRO A 25 -9.87 -2.59 5.54
C PRO A 25 -10.86 -3.73 5.79
N THR A 26 -11.88 -3.49 6.62
CA THR A 26 -13.04 -4.38 6.71
C THR A 26 -13.95 -4.20 5.49
N ALA A 27 -14.86 -5.15 5.27
CA ALA A 27 -15.84 -5.08 4.18
C ALA A 27 -16.66 -3.77 4.21
N GLU A 28 -17.04 -3.31 5.40
CA GLU A 28 -17.82 -2.08 5.58
C GLU A 28 -17.00 -0.81 5.34
N GLN A 29 -15.67 -0.86 5.58
CA GLN A 29 -14.79 0.29 5.39
C GLN A 29 -14.57 0.61 3.90
N PHE A 30 -14.72 -0.36 2.98
CA PHE A 30 -14.65 -0.09 1.54
C PHE A 30 -15.71 0.90 1.05
N ALA A 31 -16.89 0.96 1.69
CA ALA A 31 -17.89 1.98 1.39
C ALA A 31 -17.40 3.39 1.72
N ALA A 32 -16.73 3.57 2.87
CA ALA A 32 -16.14 4.85 3.27
C ALA A 32 -14.97 5.25 2.36
N ILE A 33 -14.16 4.26 1.94
CA ILE A 33 -13.09 4.44 0.96
C ILE A 33 -13.66 4.97 -0.37
N LYS A 34 -14.73 4.35 -0.89
CA LYS A 34 -15.40 4.83 -2.11
C LYS A 34 -15.96 6.25 -1.94
N GLN A 35 -16.65 6.51 -0.83
CA GLN A 35 -17.25 7.84 -0.54
C GLN A 35 -16.18 8.94 -0.46
N SER A 36 -14.95 8.59 -0.09
CA SER A 36 -13.80 9.51 -0.02
C SER A 36 -13.11 9.73 -1.38
N GLY A 37 -13.67 9.17 -2.46
CA GLY A 37 -13.23 9.37 -3.84
C GLY A 37 -12.08 8.49 -4.29
N TYR A 38 -11.69 7.47 -3.51
CA TYR A 38 -10.73 6.47 -3.97
C TYR A 38 -11.30 5.67 -5.14
N GLN A 39 -10.45 5.42 -6.13
CA GLN A 39 -10.80 4.82 -7.41
C GLN A 39 -10.13 3.47 -7.61
N LEU A 40 -8.91 3.30 -7.11
CA LEU A 40 -8.15 2.06 -7.20
C LEU A 40 -7.70 1.61 -5.82
N ILE A 41 -7.91 0.34 -5.53
CA ILE A 41 -7.37 -0.36 -4.36
C ILE A 41 -6.21 -1.24 -4.82
N VAL A 42 -5.05 -1.10 -4.18
CA VAL A 42 -3.88 -1.96 -4.41
C VAL A 42 -3.61 -2.77 -3.15
N ASN A 43 -3.81 -4.08 -3.21
CA ASN A 43 -3.59 -5.00 -2.10
C ASN A 43 -2.21 -5.68 -2.22
N LEU A 44 -1.36 -5.56 -1.21
CA LEU A 44 -0.05 -6.23 -1.12
C LEU A 44 -0.03 -7.45 -0.20
N ALA A 45 -1.13 -7.74 0.50
CA ALA A 45 -1.23 -8.89 1.40
C ALA A 45 -1.44 -10.19 0.62
N LEU A 46 -1.00 -11.31 1.21
CA LEU A 46 -1.38 -12.62 0.72
C LEU A 46 -2.85 -12.88 1.07
N SER A 47 -3.59 -13.56 0.19
CA SER A 47 -4.97 -14.02 0.50
C SER A 47 -5.02 -15.02 1.66
N THR A 48 -3.87 -15.56 2.07
CA THR A 48 -3.70 -16.43 3.25
C THR A 48 -3.34 -15.67 4.53
N SER A 49 -3.24 -14.33 4.48
CA SER A 49 -2.99 -13.53 5.69
C SER A 49 -4.15 -13.71 6.69
N SER A 50 -3.85 -13.68 7.99
CA SER A 50 -4.84 -13.98 9.04
C SER A 50 -6.09 -13.09 9.03
N ASN A 51 -5.97 -11.86 8.51
CA ASN A 51 -7.06 -10.90 8.38
C ASN A 51 -7.54 -10.70 6.93
N ALA A 52 -7.06 -11.48 5.96
CA ALA A 52 -7.47 -11.33 4.56
C ALA A 52 -8.98 -11.59 4.38
N LEU A 53 -9.61 -10.80 3.51
CA LEU A 53 -10.99 -11.04 3.10
C LEU A 53 -11.01 -12.01 1.91
N LEU A 54 -11.77 -13.10 2.02
CA LEU A 54 -11.84 -14.14 0.98
C LEU A 54 -12.34 -13.61 -0.38
N ASN A 55 -13.21 -12.60 -0.36
CA ASN A 55 -13.87 -12.02 -1.52
C ASN A 55 -13.56 -10.52 -1.68
N GLU A 56 -12.37 -10.09 -1.28
CA GLU A 56 -11.99 -8.67 -1.27
C GLU A 56 -12.19 -8.00 -2.63
N LYS A 57 -11.71 -8.64 -3.72
CA LYS A 57 -11.88 -8.14 -5.08
C LYS A 57 -13.35 -7.86 -5.40
N GLN A 58 -14.23 -8.82 -5.10
CA GLN A 58 -15.66 -8.68 -5.35
C GLN A 58 -16.28 -7.56 -4.50
N ILE A 59 -15.84 -7.41 -3.24
CA ILE A 59 -16.29 -6.32 -2.36
C ILE A 59 -15.89 -4.97 -2.97
N VAL A 60 -14.61 -4.79 -3.32
CA VAL A 60 -14.08 -3.56 -3.92
C VAL A 60 -14.79 -3.21 -5.23
N GLU A 61 -14.92 -4.17 -6.14
CA GLU A 61 -15.59 -3.98 -7.43
C GLU A 61 -17.08 -3.68 -7.27
N SER A 62 -17.75 -4.27 -6.27
CA SER A 62 -19.16 -3.96 -5.98
C SER A 62 -19.39 -2.52 -5.49
N GLN A 63 -18.37 -1.86 -4.95
CA GLN A 63 -18.40 -0.44 -4.61
C GLN A 63 -18.08 0.45 -5.83
N GLY A 64 -17.79 -0.12 -6.99
CA GLY A 64 -17.40 0.61 -8.20
C GLY A 64 -15.99 1.20 -8.10
N MET A 65 -15.07 0.48 -7.46
CA MET A 65 -13.63 0.77 -7.47
C MET A 65 -12.90 -0.33 -8.24
N GLU A 66 -11.75 0.02 -8.80
CA GLU A 66 -10.83 -0.94 -9.40
C GLU A 66 -9.98 -1.63 -8.33
N TYR A 67 -9.50 -2.84 -8.65
CA TYR A 67 -8.73 -3.66 -7.73
C TYR A 67 -7.49 -4.25 -8.42
N ALA A 68 -6.32 -4.00 -7.84
CA ALA A 68 -5.06 -4.63 -8.20
C ALA A 68 -4.51 -5.43 -7.01
N HIS A 69 -4.04 -6.64 -7.26
CA HIS A 69 -3.50 -7.52 -6.22
C HIS A 69 -2.09 -7.94 -6.58
N ILE A 70 -1.13 -7.55 -5.74
CA ILE A 70 0.30 -7.83 -5.91
C ILE A 70 0.75 -8.55 -4.63
N PRO A 71 0.52 -9.86 -4.51
CA PRO A 71 0.74 -10.58 -3.26
C PRO A 71 2.22 -10.65 -2.90
N VAL A 72 2.65 -9.90 -1.87
CA VAL A 72 4.06 -9.87 -1.42
C VAL A 72 4.26 -10.81 -0.23
N LEU A 73 5.12 -11.81 -0.40
CA LEU A 73 5.52 -12.72 0.68
C LEU A 73 6.34 -11.95 1.73
N TRP A 74 5.97 -12.08 3.01
CA TRP A 74 6.57 -11.27 4.07
C TRP A 74 8.04 -11.59 4.30
N GLU A 75 8.38 -12.88 4.23
CA GLU A 75 9.70 -13.43 4.49
C GLU A 75 10.64 -13.32 3.29
N ASN A 76 10.10 -12.99 2.10
CA ASN A 76 10.86 -12.94 0.86
C ASN A 76 10.25 -11.91 -0.12
N PRO A 77 10.28 -10.60 0.19
CA PRO A 77 9.91 -9.56 -0.76
C PRO A 77 10.91 -9.53 -1.92
N THR A 78 10.44 -9.34 -3.17
CA THR A 78 11.30 -9.42 -4.36
C THR A 78 11.33 -8.12 -5.17
N ILE A 79 12.41 -7.93 -5.95
CA ILE A 79 12.53 -6.80 -6.90
C ILE A 79 11.36 -6.82 -7.90
N LYS A 80 10.92 -8.02 -8.32
CA LYS A 80 9.77 -8.15 -9.22
C LYS A 80 8.51 -7.55 -8.62
N ASP A 81 8.23 -7.84 -7.35
CA ASP A 81 7.02 -7.34 -6.65
C ASP A 81 7.00 -5.82 -6.58
N VAL A 82 8.14 -5.19 -6.26
CA VAL A 82 8.21 -3.73 -6.17
C VAL A 82 8.17 -3.06 -7.55
N THR A 83 8.75 -3.68 -8.58
CA THR A 83 8.65 -3.19 -9.96
C THR A 83 7.20 -3.25 -10.46
N GLU A 84 6.48 -4.34 -10.18
CA GLU A 84 5.06 -4.46 -10.51
C GLU A 84 4.21 -3.41 -9.76
N PHE A 85 4.55 -3.15 -8.50
CA PHE A 85 3.93 -2.09 -7.71
C PHE A 85 4.16 -0.69 -8.32
N PHE A 86 5.40 -0.36 -8.69
CA PHE A 86 5.72 0.93 -9.33
C PHE A 86 4.95 1.11 -10.63
N ASN A 87 5.00 0.10 -11.51
CA ASN A 87 4.25 0.11 -12.78
C ASN A 87 2.75 0.30 -12.55
N THR A 88 2.20 -0.32 -11.51
CA THR A 88 0.78 -0.18 -11.15
C THR A 88 0.44 1.25 -10.71
N LEU A 89 1.28 1.89 -9.90
CA LEU A 89 1.06 3.28 -9.49
C LEU A 89 1.21 4.26 -10.67
N GLU A 90 2.24 4.09 -11.49
CA GLU A 90 2.50 4.97 -12.64
C GLU A 90 1.41 4.88 -13.69
N ALA A 91 0.97 3.66 -14.04
CA ALA A 91 -0.13 3.45 -14.98
C ALA A 91 -1.48 4.03 -14.50
N ASN A 92 -1.59 4.33 -13.20
CA ASN A 92 -2.80 4.86 -12.58
C ASN A 92 -2.57 6.23 -11.92
N ALA A 93 -1.55 6.98 -12.33
CA ALA A 93 -1.18 8.27 -11.71
C ALA A 93 -2.29 9.33 -11.77
N ASN A 94 -3.31 9.16 -12.63
CA ASN A 94 -4.49 10.02 -12.72
C ASN A 94 -5.63 9.64 -11.75
N LYS A 95 -5.47 8.58 -10.95
CA LYS A 95 -6.47 8.08 -10.01
C LYS A 95 -6.10 8.41 -8.57
N LYS A 96 -7.12 8.45 -7.71
CA LYS A 96 -6.94 8.45 -6.25
C LYS A 96 -6.81 7.00 -5.78
N ILE A 97 -5.68 6.63 -5.19
CA ILE A 97 -5.27 5.25 -4.91
C ILE A 97 -5.17 5.01 -3.40
N LEU A 98 -5.77 3.92 -2.93
CA LEU A 98 -5.53 3.40 -1.58
C LEU A 98 -4.69 2.12 -1.70
N VAL A 99 -3.51 2.10 -1.08
CA VAL A 99 -2.65 0.91 -1.05
C VAL A 99 -2.74 0.29 0.34
N HIS A 100 -3.01 -1.00 0.44
CA HIS A 100 -3.08 -1.66 1.74
C HIS A 100 -2.40 -3.02 1.75
N CYS A 101 -2.17 -3.52 2.97
CA CYS A 101 -1.81 -4.90 3.23
C CYS A 101 -2.42 -5.31 4.57
N ALA A 102 -1.88 -6.34 5.24
CA ALA A 102 -2.39 -6.75 6.54
C ALA A 102 -2.30 -5.66 7.63
N ALA A 103 -1.21 -4.89 7.68
CA ALA A 103 -0.90 -3.96 8.78
C ALA A 103 -0.05 -2.74 8.33
N ASN A 104 -0.22 -2.29 7.08
CA ASN A 104 0.55 -1.21 6.43
C ASN A 104 2.09 -1.37 6.37
N LYS A 105 2.68 -2.47 6.85
CA LYS A 105 4.15 -2.63 6.88
C LYS A 105 4.79 -2.82 5.50
N ARG A 106 4.23 -3.73 4.68
CA ARG A 106 4.68 -3.94 3.29
C ARG A 106 4.55 -2.66 2.47
N VAL A 107 3.38 -2.05 2.61
CA VAL A 107 2.97 -0.85 1.85
C VAL A 107 3.85 0.35 2.20
N SER A 108 4.08 0.62 3.48
CA SER A 108 4.96 1.73 3.88
C SER A 108 6.39 1.56 3.36
N ALA A 109 6.92 0.33 3.34
CA ALA A 109 8.24 0.06 2.75
C ALA A 109 8.25 0.28 1.23
N PHE A 110 7.22 -0.20 0.52
CA PHE A 110 7.08 -0.03 -0.93
C PHE A 110 6.87 1.45 -1.32
N MET A 111 6.06 2.20 -0.57
CA MET A 111 5.84 3.63 -0.78
C MET A 111 7.09 4.45 -0.45
N TYR A 112 7.87 4.06 0.55
CA TYR A 112 9.19 4.64 0.80
C TYR A 112 10.08 4.50 -0.45
N LEU A 113 10.19 3.29 -1.01
CA LEU A 113 10.99 3.05 -2.21
C LEU A 113 10.47 3.86 -3.40
N TYR A 114 9.14 3.88 -3.63
CA TYR A 114 8.54 4.66 -4.70
C TYR A 114 8.87 6.16 -4.60
N ARG A 115 8.74 6.74 -3.40
CA ARG A 115 9.03 8.16 -3.17
C ARG A 115 10.51 8.49 -3.33
N ARG A 116 11.40 7.61 -2.88
CA ARG A 116 12.85 7.77 -3.06
C ARG A 116 13.25 7.73 -4.53
N LEU A 117 12.72 6.75 -5.26
CA LEU A 117 13.25 6.36 -6.57
C LEU A 117 12.52 7.05 -7.73
N HIS A 118 11.22 7.28 -7.63
CA HIS A 118 10.41 7.93 -8.67
C HIS A 118 10.10 9.40 -8.37
N GLN A 119 9.96 9.78 -7.09
CA GLN A 119 9.63 11.17 -6.71
C GLN A 119 10.85 11.99 -6.28
N GLY A 120 12.03 11.38 -6.21
CA GLY A 120 13.27 12.06 -5.81
C GLY A 120 13.28 12.58 -4.37
N MET A 121 12.37 12.09 -3.52
CA MET A 121 12.29 12.47 -2.12
C MET A 121 13.58 12.03 -1.39
N ASN A 122 14.05 12.84 -0.44
CA ASN A 122 15.25 12.47 0.30
C ASN A 122 14.97 11.35 1.32
N ASP A 123 16.05 10.74 1.82
CA ASP A 123 15.98 9.60 2.75
C ASP A 123 15.19 9.91 4.03
N GLN A 124 15.46 11.07 4.63
CA GLN A 124 14.89 11.46 5.90
C GLN A 124 13.38 11.67 5.78
N GLU A 125 12.94 12.41 4.76
CA GLU A 125 11.52 12.67 4.48
C GLU A 125 10.77 11.38 4.20
N ALA A 126 11.29 10.53 3.31
CA ALA A 126 10.62 9.28 2.98
C ALA A 126 10.51 8.34 4.20
N LYS A 127 11.52 8.33 5.09
CA LYS A 127 11.50 7.53 6.32
C LYS A 127 10.50 8.02 7.36
N GLN A 128 10.10 9.29 7.37
CA GLN A 128 9.15 9.80 8.36
C GLN A 128 7.82 9.03 8.33
N ASP A 129 7.25 8.83 7.14
CA ASP A 129 5.98 8.12 6.98
C ASP A 129 6.13 6.61 7.22
N LEU A 130 7.26 6.02 6.83
CA LEU A 130 7.57 4.62 7.14
C LEU A 130 7.66 4.37 8.64
N ASN A 131 8.41 5.20 9.35
CA ASN A 131 8.68 5.06 10.78
C ASN A 131 7.44 5.35 11.65
N GLN A 132 6.45 6.09 11.14
CA GLN A 132 5.15 6.21 11.79
C GLN A 132 4.41 4.87 11.86
N ILE A 133 4.63 3.99 10.88
CA ILE A 133 4.02 2.67 10.84
C ILE A 133 4.87 1.66 11.60
N TRP A 134 6.18 1.59 11.29
CA TRP A 134 7.10 0.66 11.91
C TRP A 134 8.56 0.93 11.53
N ILE A 135 9.49 0.35 12.30
CA ILE A 135 10.90 0.28 11.94
C ILE A 135 11.13 -1.05 11.19
N PRO A 136 11.61 -1.02 9.92
CA PRO A 136 11.88 -2.22 9.16
C PRO A 136 12.79 -3.20 9.90
N ASN A 137 12.42 -4.49 9.89
CA ASN A 137 13.29 -5.54 10.41
C ASN A 137 14.44 -5.84 9.43
N GLU A 138 15.29 -6.81 9.75
CA GLU A 138 16.44 -7.16 8.94
C GLU A 138 16.09 -7.54 7.49
N ILE A 139 15.02 -8.34 7.29
CA ILE A 139 14.56 -8.78 5.96
C ILE A 139 14.20 -7.56 5.11
N TRP A 140 13.36 -6.69 5.64
CA TRP A 140 12.86 -5.54 4.90
C TRP A 140 13.92 -4.45 4.72
N SER A 141 14.81 -4.26 5.70
CA SER A 141 15.94 -3.32 5.57
C SER A 141 16.89 -3.76 4.46
N LYS A 142 17.23 -5.05 4.40
CA LYS A 142 18.07 -5.62 3.33
C LYS A 142 17.42 -5.49 1.97
N PHE A 143 16.15 -5.87 1.86
CA PHE A 143 15.38 -5.73 0.64
C PHE A 143 15.31 -4.28 0.14
N MET A 144 15.02 -3.32 1.03
CA MET A 144 14.95 -1.92 0.64
C MET A 144 16.31 -1.39 0.15
N GLN A 145 17.40 -1.79 0.79
CA GLN A 145 18.75 -1.44 0.34
C GLN A 145 19.06 -2.05 -1.02
N GLU A 146 18.75 -3.34 -1.21
CA GLU A 146 18.93 -4.04 -2.50
C GLU A 146 18.18 -3.33 -3.63
N VAL A 147 16.93 -2.91 -3.41
CA VAL A 147 16.17 -2.18 -4.44
C VAL A 147 16.84 -0.85 -4.77
N ILE A 148 17.29 -0.08 -3.78
CA ILE A 148 17.97 1.21 -3.99
C ILE A 148 19.26 1.02 -4.79
N ASP A 149 20.06 0.01 -4.46
CA ASP A 149 21.34 -0.26 -5.13
C ASP A 149 21.16 -0.68 -6.59
N ASN A 150 20.06 -1.39 -6.90
CA ASN A 150 19.80 -1.91 -8.24
C ASN A 150 19.01 -0.95 -9.15
N TYR A 151 18.30 0.05 -8.61
CA TYR A 151 17.41 0.92 -9.38
C TYR A 151 18.15 1.86 -10.36
N HIS A 152 19.46 2.03 -10.22
CA HIS A 152 20.29 2.84 -11.11
C HIS A 152 21.11 2.03 -12.14
N SER A 153 20.79 0.75 -12.34
CA SER A 153 21.52 -0.16 -13.25
C SER A 153 20.89 -0.27 -14.63
#